data_AF-A0A1S2KK17-F1
#
_entry.id   AF-A0A1S2KK17-F1
#
_cell.length_a   1.000
_cell.length_b   1.000
_cell.length_c   1.000
_cell.angle_alpha   90.00
_cell.angle_beta   90.00
_cell.angle_gamma   90.00
#
_symmetry.space_group_name_H-M   'P 1'
#
loop_
_entity.id
_entity.type
_entity.pdbx_description
1 polymer ?
#
loop_
_entity_poly.entity_id
_entity_poly.type
_entity_poly.pdbx_seq_one_letter_code
_entity_poly.pdbx_strand_id
1 'polypeptide(L)'
;MTQGHTDAPQVRCTEHEAQANLLAVLRLCATGKPRCSEKTRRPGTATVAAVGEVLDGGDFYPHEAIAGFAWPMLLQAGGLSELTGGRLTPTVRGRAALTRPPHLTLAQLWQRWLNSSLLDEFSRVEEIKGQRAANVLTAVKPRRKLVGQAVAGLAPGVWTSVDGLFTDMRAAGLDPAVHRNERALWKLYLEDPRYGSLGYDGHHGWSLLQGRYTLAVLFEYAATLGLIDVEYVPAPGARDDYRHNWGGDYLDRLSRYDGLAAVRLNPLGAYAVGLTSDYTPAPIAAPAVLKGRVTVLANFDVVALDGLPSADTLLLDGFADRKSDRVWTLTTASLLNALDRGHALDELRGYLEQAATYPLPQTVSTLLDDTVRRAGRLRDTGQIHLIECADEALAALIVSDRRLRAMCTRLGERHLAVSPDLLPRFRKAALALGYPLA
;
A
#
# COMPACT_ATOMS: atom_id res chain seq x y z
N MET A 1 -7.73 -9.84 -33.08
CA MET A 1 -8.02 -8.42 -33.34
C MET A 1 -6.93 -7.61 -32.63
N THR A 2 -5.90 -7.24 -33.37
CA THR A 2 -4.76 -6.44 -32.92
C THR A 2 -5.23 -5.00 -32.70
N GLN A 3 -5.41 -4.61 -31.43
CA GLN A 3 -5.55 -3.19 -31.09
C GLN A 3 -4.24 -2.49 -31.50
N GLY A 4 -4.36 -1.49 -32.37
CA GLY A 4 -3.22 -0.70 -32.84
C GLY A 4 -2.50 -0.06 -31.68
N HIS A 5 -1.21 -0.36 -31.54
CA HIS A 5 -0.31 0.37 -30.66
C HIS A 5 -0.22 1.79 -31.21
N THR A 6 -0.80 2.75 -30.50
CA THR A 6 -0.69 4.16 -30.89
C THR A 6 0.64 4.65 -30.31
N ASP A 7 1.63 4.92 -31.16
CA ASP A 7 2.91 5.57 -30.80
C ASP A 7 2.72 7.03 -30.34
N ALA A 8 1.49 7.46 -30.07
CA ALA A 8 1.16 8.80 -29.64
C ALA A 8 1.49 9.00 -28.15
N PRO A 9 2.06 10.15 -27.77
CA PRO A 9 2.28 10.50 -26.36
C PRO A 9 0.97 10.46 -25.57
N GLN A 10 1.02 9.81 -24.40
CA GLN A 10 -0.07 9.73 -23.45
C GLN A 10 0.20 10.65 -22.27
N VAL A 11 -0.75 11.52 -21.95
CA VAL A 11 -0.72 12.34 -20.73
C VAL A 11 -1.66 11.73 -19.71
N ARG A 12 -1.16 11.50 -18.49
CA ARG A 12 -1.95 10.96 -17.38
C ARG A 12 -1.82 11.85 -16.15
N CYS A 13 -2.96 12.38 -15.70
CA CYS A 13 -3.07 13.17 -14.47
C CYS A 13 -3.31 12.21 -13.30
N THR A 14 -2.38 12.15 -12.35
CA THR A 14 -2.33 11.03 -11.37
C THR A 14 -2.92 11.39 -10.01
N GLU A 15 -3.12 12.68 -9.73
CA GLU A 15 -3.53 13.20 -8.43
C GLU A 15 -4.81 12.55 -7.88
N HIS A 16 -5.88 12.54 -8.67
CA HIS A 16 -7.20 12.03 -8.25
C HIS A 16 -7.25 10.51 -8.28
N GLU A 17 -6.65 9.91 -9.31
CA GLU A 17 -6.54 8.46 -9.45
C GLU A 17 -5.83 7.85 -8.24
N ALA A 18 -4.72 8.43 -7.78
CA ALA A 18 -3.96 7.91 -6.65
C ALA A 18 -4.76 7.90 -5.34
N GLN A 19 -5.66 8.88 -5.14
CA GLN A 19 -6.52 8.94 -3.96
C GLN A 19 -7.57 7.81 -3.98
N ALA A 20 -8.19 7.54 -5.13
CA ALA A 20 -9.09 6.42 -5.30
C ALA A 20 -8.35 5.08 -5.16
N ASN A 21 -7.17 4.97 -5.79
CA ASN A 21 -6.34 3.77 -5.81
C ASN A 21 -5.83 3.38 -4.43
N LEU A 22 -5.45 4.34 -3.58
CA LEU A 22 -5.08 4.07 -2.19
C LEU A 22 -6.18 3.29 -1.46
N LEU A 23 -7.43 3.74 -1.58
CA LEU A 23 -8.57 3.10 -0.93
C LEU A 23 -8.85 1.72 -1.54
N ALA A 24 -8.86 1.62 -2.87
CA ALA A 24 -9.08 0.37 -3.59
C ALA A 24 -8.08 -0.72 -3.17
N VAL A 25 -6.78 -0.41 -3.16
CA VAL A 25 -5.73 -1.37 -2.83
C VAL A 25 -5.75 -1.73 -1.34
N LEU A 26 -6.02 -0.79 -0.43
CA LEU A 26 -6.18 -1.11 0.99
C LEU A 26 -7.37 -2.05 1.23
N ARG A 27 -8.50 -1.82 0.55
CA ARG A 27 -9.67 -2.71 0.60
C ARG A 27 -9.35 -4.09 0.01
N LEU A 28 -8.61 -4.14 -1.11
CA LEU A 28 -8.13 -5.40 -1.68
C LEU A 28 -7.24 -6.16 -0.68
N CYS A 29 -6.34 -5.48 0.04
CA CYS A 29 -5.55 -6.10 1.11
C CYS A 29 -6.44 -6.63 2.25
N ALA A 30 -7.51 -5.91 2.61
CA ALA A 30 -8.44 -6.32 3.66
C ALA A 30 -9.13 -7.66 3.35
N THR A 31 -9.27 -8.04 2.08
CA THR A 31 -9.77 -9.36 1.69
C THR A 31 -8.82 -10.52 2.05
N GLY A 32 -7.56 -10.22 2.39
CA GLY A 32 -6.52 -11.20 2.67
C GLY A 32 -6.09 -12.04 1.46
N LYS A 33 -6.58 -11.74 0.25
CA LYS A 33 -6.24 -12.46 -0.99
C LYS A 33 -4.85 -12.11 -1.52
N PRO A 34 -4.39 -10.84 -1.52
CA PRO A 34 -3.07 -10.48 -2.01
C PRO A 34 -1.94 -11.22 -1.29
N ARG A 35 -0.94 -11.66 -2.04
CA ARG A 35 0.23 -12.39 -1.54
C ARG A 35 1.53 -11.75 -1.98
N CYS A 36 2.48 -11.72 -1.06
CA CYS A 36 3.84 -11.29 -1.33
C CYS A 36 4.84 -12.31 -0.79
N SER A 37 6.02 -12.35 -1.40
CA SER A 37 7.13 -13.17 -0.95
C SER A 37 7.55 -12.77 0.47
N GLU A 38 7.70 -13.73 1.38
CA GLU A 38 8.21 -13.42 2.72
C GLU A 38 9.68 -12.96 2.68
N LYS A 39 10.47 -13.52 1.74
CA LYS A 39 11.89 -13.21 1.57
C LYS A 39 12.13 -11.85 0.92
N THR A 40 11.45 -11.58 -0.20
CA THR A 40 11.72 -10.39 -1.02
C THR A 40 10.69 -9.29 -0.83
N ARG A 41 9.59 -9.57 -0.12
CA ARG A 41 8.43 -8.68 0.07
C ARG A 41 7.69 -8.30 -1.21
N ARG A 42 8.17 -8.77 -2.37
CA ARG A 42 7.59 -8.47 -3.68
C ARG A 42 6.22 -9.14 -3.87
N PRO A 43 5.25 -8.47 -4.52
CA PRO A 43 3.99 -9.09 -4.88
C PRO A 43 4.20 -10.20 -5.93
N GLY A 44 3.43 -11.28 -5.82
CA GLY A 44 3.38 -12.32 -6.85
C GLY A 44 2.56 -11.87 -8.07
N THR A 45 2.69 -12.58 -9.20
CA THR A 45 1.99 -12.25 -10.46
C THR A 45 0.48 -12.09 -10.28
N ALA A 46 -0.16 -13.01 -9.54
CA ALA A 46 -1.60 -12.94 -9.27
C ALA A 46 -1.98 -11.70 -8.43
N THR A 47 -1.09 -11.24 -7.55
CA THR A 47 -1.33 -10.01 -6.77
C THR A 47 -1.16 -8.77 -7.62
N VAL A 48 -0.16 -8.75 -8.51
CA VAL A 48 0.02 -7.66 -9.47
C VAL A 48 -1.21 -7.54 -10.38
N ALA A 49 -1.73 -8.64 -10.91
CA ALA A 49 -2.94 -8.66 -11.72
C ALA A 49 -4.17 -8.16 -10.93
N ALA A 50 -4.40 -8.71 -9.74
CA ALA A 50 -5.53 -8.31 -8.90
C ALA A 50 -5.47 -6.84 -8.48
N VAL A 51 -4.27 -6.29 -8.25
CA VAL A 51 -4.09 -4.85 -8.02
C VAL A 51 -4.45 -4.07 -9.29
N GLY A 52 -3.91 -4.47 -10.45
CA GLY A 52 -4.19 -3.80 -11.73
C GLY A 52 -5.69 -3.72 -12.06
N GLU A 53 -6.46 -4.75 -11.74
CA GLU A 53 -7.93 -4.79 -11.94
C GLU A 53 -8.70 -3.79 -11.06
N VAL A 54 -8.14 -3.42 -9.90
CA VAL A 54 -8.80 -2.51 -8.96
C VAL A 54 -8.34 -1.06 -9.08
N LEU A 55 -7.32 -0.80 -9.90
CA LEU A 55 -6.84 0.56 -10.15
C LEU A 55 -7.81 1.32 -11.05
N ASP A 56 -8.22 2.50 -10.58
CA ASP A 56 -8.81 3.54 -11.42
C ASP A 56 -7.80 3.97 -12.48
N GLY A 57 -8.24 3.95 -13.75
CA GLY A 57 -7.38 4.16 -14.91
C GLY A 57 -6.43 2.99 -15.25
N GLY A 58 -6.48 1.87 -14.51
CA GLY A 58 -5.59 0.71 -14.72
C GLY A 58 -4.11 1.00 -14.48
N ASP A 59 -3.23 0.10 -14.94
CA ASP A 59 -1.77 0.34 -14.93
C ASP A 59 -1.36 1.32 -16.05
N PHE A 60 -0.13 1.85 -16.01
CA PHE A 60 0.38 2.79 -17.02
C PHE A 60 0.57 2.14 -18.38
N TYR A 61 1.00 0.87 -18.39
CA TYR A 61 1.09 0.04 -19.59
C TYR A 61 0.19 -1.20 -19.48
N PRO A 62 -0.46 -1.62 -20.59
CA PRO A 62 -1.42 -2.72 -20.57
C PRO A 62 -0.80 -4.09 -20.27
N HIS A 63 0.48 -4.29 -20.58
CA HIS A 63 1.16 -5.58 -20.46
C HIS A 63 2.40 -5.52 -19.57
N GLU A 64 2.63 -4.39 -18.91
CA GLU A 64 3.79 -4.22 -18.05
C GLU A 64 3.43 -3.50 -16.78
N ALA A 65 3.48 -4.24 -15.68
CA ALA A 65 3.12 -3.71 -14.39
C ALA A 65 4.13 -2.66 -13.91
N ILE A 66 3.59 -1.49 -13.61
CA ILE A 66 4.26 -0.38 -12.93
C ILE A 66 3.49 -0.13 -11.63
N ALA A 67 2.27 0.42 -11.70
CA ALA A 67 1.47 0.74 -10.54
C ALA A 67 1.00 -0.53 -9.79
N GLY A 68 0.64 -1.59 -10.52
CA GLY A 68 0.22 -2.87 -9.95
C GLY A 68 1.30 -3.54 -9.10
N PHE A 69 2.57 -3.33 -9.44
CA PHE A 69 3.71 -3.78 -8.64
C PHE A 69 4.02 -2.82 -7.49
N ALA A 70 3.96 -1.51 -7.74
CA ALA A 70 4.34 -0.47 -6.80
C ALA A 70 3.44 -0.42 -5.56
N TRP A 71 2.12 -0.52 -5.73
CA TRP A 71 1.16 -0.35 -4.64
C TRP A 71 1.40 -1.29 -3.44
N PRO A 72 1.53 -2.62 -3.62
CA PRO A 72 1.91 -3.52 -2.52
C PRO A 72 3.22 -3.14 -1.82
N MET A 73 4.21 -2.62 -2.57
CA MET A 73 5.50 -2.20 -2.01
C MET A 73 5.35 -0.91 -1.20
N LEU A 74 4.59 0.06 -1.70
CA LEU A 74 4.29 1.33 -1.04
C LEU A 74 3.52 1.12 0.26
N LEU A 75 2.50 0.27 0.27
CA LEU A 75 1.73 -0.03 1.49
C LEU A 75 2.58 -0.72 2.57
N GLN A 76 3.47 -1.65 2.18
CA GLN A 76 4.40 -2.30 3.11
C GLN A 76 5.45 -1.32 3.65
N ALA A 77 6.10 -0.54 2.79
CA ALA A 77 7.08 0.47 3.20
C ALA A 77 6.44 1.56 4.07
N GLY A 78 5.19 1.87 3.79
CA GLY A 78 4.35 2.80 4.54
C GLY A 78 3.84 2.27 5.88
N GLY A 79 4.02 0.98 6.18
CA GLY A 79 3.44 0.34 7.36
C GLY A 79 1.90 0.36 7.38
N LEU A 80 1.27 0.49 6.22
CA LEU A 80 -0.19 0.40 6.08
C LEU A 80 -0.64 -1.05 5.90
N SER A 81 0.23 -1.91 5.37
CA SER A 81 -0.01 -3.35 5.28
C SER A 81 1.21 -4.13 5.77
N GLU A 82 0.98 -5.33 6.29
CA GLU A 82 1.99 -6.27 6.75
C GLU A 82 1.76 -7.67 6.18
N LEU A 83 2.79 -8.54 6.24
CA LEU A 83 2.65 -9.93 5.80
C LEU A 83 2.38 -10.86 6.97
N THR A 84 1.29 -11.61 6.86
CA THR A 84 0.92 -12.68 7.78
C THR A 84 0.79 -13.99 6.98
N GLY A 85 1.75 -14.90 7.13
CA GLY A 85 1.80 -16.15 6.34
C GLY A 85 1.83 -15.92 4.82
N GLY A 86 2.64 -14.94 4.39
CA GLY A 86 2.74 -14.49 2.99
C GLY A 86 1.52 -13.77 2.42
N ARG A 87 0.45 -13.53 3.20
CA ARG A 87 -0.71 -12.71 2.79
C ARG A 87 -0.51 -11.27 3.22
N LEU A 88 -0.81 -10.32 2.34
CA LEU A 88 -0.72 -8.90 2.63
C LEU A 88 -2.04 -8.42 3.24
N THR A 89 -1.99 -8.01 4.52
CA THR A 89 -3.16 -7.58 5.27
C THR A 89 -2.97 -6.18 5.84
N PRO A 90 -4.02 -5.34 5.94
CA PRO A 90 -3.91 -4.00 6.51
C PRO A 90 -3.50 -4.04 7.98
N THR A 91 -2.61 -3.13 8.39
CA THR A 91 -2.28 -2.88 9.80
C THR A 91 -3.39 -2.03 10.44
N VAL A 92 -3.30 -1.77 11.76
CA VAL A 92 -4.17 -0.79 12.44
C VAL A 92 -4.10 0.57 11.74
N ARG A 93 -2.91 0.99 11.31
CA ARG A 93 -2.71 2.23 10.57
C ARG A 93 -3.33 2.18 9.18
N GLY A 94 -3.24 1.04 8.48
CA GLY A 94 -3.89 0.82 7.19
C GLY A 94 -5.40 0.92 7.26
N ARG A 95 -6.02 0.30 8.27
CA ARG A 95 -7.46 0.43 8.52
C ARG A 95 -7.87 1.86 8.82
N ALA A 96 -7.12 2.55 9.67
CA ALA A 96 -7.36 3.96 9.97
C ALA A 96 -7.16 4.89 8.75
N ALA A 97 -6.41 4.48 7.73
CA ALA A 97 -6.22 5.27 6.52
C ALA A 97 -7.46 5.29 5.61
N LEU A 98 -8.38 4.32 5.73
CA LEU A 98 -9.61 4.25 4.93
C LEU A 98 -10.60 5.39 5.25
N THR A 99 -10.54 5.95 6.45
CA THR A 99 -11.44 7.02 6.92
C THR A 99 -10.77 8.40 6.95
N ARG A 100 -9.46 8.47 6.70
CA ARG A 100 -8.71 9.73 6.68
C ARG A 100 -8.72 10.35 5.29
N PRO A 101 -8.62 11.68 5.16
CA PRO A 101 -8.40 12.32 3.87
C PRO A 101 -7.20 11.69 3.13
N PRO A 102 -7.38 11.12 1.92
CA PRO A 102 -6.35 10.34 1.24
C PRO A 102 -5.03 11.06 1.00
N HIS A 103 -5.08 12.36 0.66
CA HIS A 103 -3.89 13.19 0.43
C HIS A 103 -2.90 13.18 1.61
N LEU A 104 -3.39 13.15 2.86
CA LEU A 104 -2.52 13.05 4.05
C LEU A 104 -1.77 11.73 4.10
N THR A 105 -2.43 10.64 3.72
CA THR A 105 -1.84 9.31 3.70
C THR A 105 -0.83 9.18 2.55
N LEU A 106 -1.16 9.69 1.36
CA LEU A 106 -0.25 9.68 0.20
C LEU A 106 1.03 10.48 0.47
N ALA A 107 0.92 11.68 1.04
CA ALA A 107 2.07 12.47 1.44
C ALA A 107 2.97 11.72 2.44
N GLN A 108 2.37 11.05 3.43
CA GLN A 108 3.12 10.23 4.39
C GLN A 108 3.74 8.98 3.76
N LEU A 109 3.07 8.35 2.79
CA LEU A 109 3.60 7.22 2.04
C LEU A 109 4.85 7.62 1.26
N TRP A 110 4.85 8.79 0.61
CA TRP A 110 6.04 9.32 -0.06
C TRP A 110 7.22 9.48 0.90
N GLN A 111 7.01 10.17 2.03
CA GLN A 111 8.07 10.37 3.03
C GLN A 111 8.60 9.05 3.61
N ARG A 112 7.72 8.06 3.82
CA ARG A 112 8.13 6.72 4.26
C ARG A 112 8.85 5.96 3.18
N TRP A 113 8.43 6.08 1.92
CA TRP A 113 9.13 5.50 0.78
C TRP A 113 10.55 6.05 0.70
N LEU A 114 10.74 7.38 0.75
CA LEU A 114 12.08 8.02 0.73
C LEU A 114 13.04 7.48 1.82
N ASN A 115 12.52 6.98 2.94
CA ASN A 115 13.30 6.47 4.07
C ASN A 115 13.32 4.93 4.18
N SER A 116 12.66 4.23 3.27
CA SER A 116 12.57 2.77 3.25
C SER A 116 13.79 2.13 2.56
N SER A 117 14.10 0.90 2.91
CA SER A 117 15.07 0.05 2.18
C SER A 117 14.43 -1.27 1.75
N LEU A 118 13.09 -1.31 1.68
CA LEU A 118 12.31 -2.51 1.34
C LEU A 118 12.65 -3.06 -0.06
N LEU A 119 12.95 -2.15 -0.99
CA LEU A 119 13.31 -2.44 -2.37
C LEU A 119 14.38 -1.45 -2.82
N ASP A 120 15.27 -1.89 -3.68
CA ASP A 120 16.13 -1.03 -4.51
C ASP A 120 15.49 -0.89 -5.89
N GLU A 121 15.12 0.31 -6.30
CA GLU A 121 14.48 0.56 -7.60
C GLU A 121 15.36 0.13 -8.78
N PHE A 122 16.69 0.16 -8.61
CA PHE A 122 17.60 -0.30 -9.67
C PHE A 122 17.40 -1.78 -10.01
N SER A 123 16.91 -2.57 -9.06
CA SER A 123 16.56 -3.98 -9.27
C SER A 123 15.35 -4.22 -10.17
N ARG A 124 14.70 -3.15 -10.64
CA ARG A 124 13.63 -3.16 -11.65
C ARG A 124 14.13 -2.80 -13.06
N VAL A 125 15.40 -2.40 -13.19
CA VAL A 125 16.10 -2.24 -14.47
C VAL A 125 16.76 -3.58 -14.82
N GLU A 126 15.94 -4.51 -15.29
CA GLU A 126 16.27 -5.95 -15.37
C GLU A 126 17.36 -6.28 -16.40
N GLU A 127 17.52 -5.45 -17.44
CA GLU A 127 18.53 -5.63 -18.48
C GLU A 127 19.96 -5.34 -18.00
N ILE A 128 20.12 -4.53 -16.94
CA ILE A 128 21.41 -4.33 -16.30
C ILE A 128 21.63 -5.46 -15.28
N LYS A 129 22.48 -6.41 -15.62
CA LYS A 129 22.77 -7.60 -14.81
C LYS A 129 23.90 -7.35 -13.82
N GLY A 130 24.17 -8.36 -12.98
CA GLY A 130 25.26 -8.33 -12.00
C GLY A 130 25.02 -7.48 -10.75
N GLN A 131 23.85 -6.86 -10.63
CA GLN A 131 23.44 -6.03 -9.49
C GLN A 131 23.54 -6.71 -8.11
N ARG A 132 23.41 -8.05 -8.06
CA ARG A 132 23.43 -8.84 -6.81
C ARG A 132 24.84 -9.16 -6.32
N ALA A 133 25.88 -8.83 -7.07
CA ALA A 133 27.25 -9.09 -6.65
C ALA A 133 27.63 -8.21 -5.45
N ALA A 134 28.54 -8.72 -4.62
CA ALA A 134 28.95 -8.03 -3.39
C ALA A 134 29.60 -6.67 -3.69
N ASN A 135 29.24 -5.66 -2.90
CA ASN A 135 29.80 -4.31 -2.94
C ASN A 135 29.65 -3.59 -4.30
N VAL A 136 28.57 -3.86 -5.04
CA VAL A 136 28.29 -3.19 -6.32
C VAL A 136 27.53 -1.89 -6.13
N LEU A 137 26.35 -1.95 -5.51
CA LEU A 137 25.44 -0.83 -5.42
C LEU A 137 25.69 0.02 -4.16
N THR A 138 25.45 1.33 -4.28
CA THR A 138 25.38 2.24 -3.12
C THR A 138 24.08 2.03 -2.33
N ALA A 139 24.00 2.61 -1.13
CA ALA A 139 22.82 2.51 -0.30
C ALA A 139 21.57 3.12 -0.97
N VAL A 140 20.42 2.47 -0.77
CA VAL A 140 19.13 2.85 -1.36
C VAL A 140 18.63 4.21 -0.84
N LYS A 141 18.63 4.40 0.48
CA LYS A 141 18.01 5.59 1.10
C LYS A 141 18.63 6.91 0.63
N PRO A 142 19.96 7.06 0.58
CA PRO A 142 20.57 8.29 0.06
C PRO A 142 20.19 8.58 -1.40
N ARG A 143 20.27 7.57 -2.29
CA ARG A 143 19.87 7.72 -3.69
C ARG A 143 18.43 8.20 -3.83
N ARG A 144 17.51 7.55 -3.11
CA ARG A 144 16.09 7.89 -3.14
C ARG A 144 15.83 9.32 -2.64
N LYS A 145 16.53 9.77 -1.60
CA LYS A 145 16.43 11.15 -1.09
C LYS A 145 16.85 12.19 -2.12
N LEU A 146 17.89 11.93 -2.90
CA LEU A 146 18.34 12.85 -3.96
C LEU A 146 17.28 12.99 -5.06
N VAL A 147 16.64 11.90 -5.48
CA VAL A 147 15.48 11.99 -6.40
C VAL A 147 14.32 12.73 -5.72
N GLY A 148 14.05 12.47 -4.44
CA GLY A 148 13.02 13.20 -3.70
C GLY A 148 13.26 14.71 -3.64
N GLN A 149 14.51 15.15 -3.53
CA GLN A 149 14.91 16.55 -3.62
C GLN A 149 14.70 17.09 -5.04
N ALA A 150 14.99 16.31 -6.08
CA ALA A 150 14.73 16.69 -7.46
C ALA A 150 13.23 16.91 -7.73
N VAL A 151 12.36 16.03 -7.21
CA VAL A 151 10.89 16.21 -7.28
C VAL A 151 10.46 17.49 -6.56
N ALA A 152 11.05 17.80 -5.41
CA ALA A 152 10.76 19.03 -4.66
C ALA A 152 11.29 20.30 -5.35
N GLY A 153 12.25 20.17 -6.27
CA GLY A 153 12.78 21.27 -7.08
C GLY A 153 11.98 21.58 -8.35
N LEU A 154 11.01 20.72 -8.73
CA LEU A 154 10.14 20.97 -9.88
C LEU A 154 9.22 22.17 -9.62
N ALA A 155 9.05 23.02 -10.63
CA ALA A 155 8.07 24.10 -10.58
C ALA A 155 6.63 23.52 -10.60
N PRO A 156 5.79 23.81 -9.58
CA PRO A 156 4.41 23.31 -9.55
C PRO A 156 3.62 23.71 -10.79
N GLY A 157 2.90 22.76 -11.38
CA GLY A 157 2.05 22.99 -12.56
C GLY A 157 2.79 23.12 -13.89
N VAL A 158 4.13 23.05 -13.91
CA VAL A 158 4.94 23.16 -15.14
C VAL A 158 5.41 21.79 -15.61
N TRP A 159 5.22 21.50 -16.89
CA TRP A 159 5.78 20.30 -17.53
C TRP A 159 7.28 20.45 -17.70
N THR A 160 8.03 19.45 -17.23
CA THR A 160 9.49 19.36 -17.33
C THR A 160 9.84 18.06 -18.05
N SER A 161 10.60 18.14 -19.14
CA SER A 161 11.08 16.93 -19.82
C SER A 161 12.03 16.17 -18.90
N VAL A 162 12.07 14.84 -19.01
CA VAL A 162 12.96 14.02 -18.20
C VAL A 162 14.44 14.38 -18.45
N ASP A 163 14.82 14.65 -19.69
CA ASP A 163 16.21 15.01 -20.01
C ASP A 163 16.57 16.42 -19.48
N GLY A 164 15.58 17.32 -19.43
CA GLY A 164 15.70 18.60 -18.72
C GLY A 164 15.92 18.38 -17.23
N LEU A 165 15.08 17.57 -16.58
CA LEU A 165 15.23 17.20 -15.18
C LEU A 165 16.60 16.56 -14.88
N PHE A 166 17.10 15.67 -15.74
CA PHE A 166 18.43 15.07 -15.59
C PHE A 166 19.54 16.13 -15.67
N THR A 167 19.38 17.14 -16.51
CA THR A 167 20.32 18.25 -16.62
C THR A 167 20.30 19.11 -15.36
N ASP A 168 19.11 19.45 -14.87
CA ASP A 168 18.93 20.22 -13.63
C ASP A 168 19.47 19.49 -12.40
N MET A 169 19.21 18.18 -12.29
CA MET A 169 19.75 17.34 -11.21
C MET A 169 21.28 17.35 -11.20
N ARG A 170 21.92 17.18 -12.36
CA ARG A 170 23.39 17.23 -12.48
C ARG A 170 23.94 18.61 -12.14
N ALA A 171 23.29 19.68 -12.62
CA ALA A 171 23.68 21.05 -12.30
C ALA A 171 23.56 21.36 -10.80
N ALA A 172 22.57 20.79 -10.12
CA ALA A 172 22.34 20.95 -8.68
C ALA A 172 23.16 19.97 -7.81
N GLY A 173 23.98 19.09 -8.40
CA GLY A 173 24.73 18.07 -7.67
C GLY A 173 23.86 16.96 -7.06
N LEU A 174 22.61 16.80 -7.53
CA LEU A 174 21.69 15.75 -7.12
C LEU A 174 22.00 14.46 -7.89
N ASP A 175 23.09 13.79 -7.53
CA ASP A 175 23.57 12.57 -8.21
C ASP A 175 23.25 11.29 -7.41
N PRO A 176 22.18 10.53 -7.75
CA PRO A 176 21.86 9.28 -7.09
C PRO A 176 22.77 8.15 -7.59
N ALA A 177 24.08 8.29 -7.37
CA ALA A 177 25.13 7.38 -7.83
C ALA A 177 24.79 5.92 -7.49
N VAL A 178 24.57 5.10 -8.53
CA VAL A 178 24.13 3.70 -8.38
C VAL A 178 25.28 2.79 -7.96
N HIS A 179 26.44 2.96 -8.58
CA HIS A 179 27.61 2.12 -8.37
C HIS A 179 28.50 2.68 -7.25
N ARG A 180 29.13 1.81 -6.47
CA ARG A 180 29.90 2.21 -5.28
C ARG A 180 31.26 2.86 -5.61
N ASN A 181 31.87 2.45 -6.71
CA ASN A 181 33.14 2.95 -7.23
C ASN A 181 33.32 2.43 -8.68
N GLU A 182 34.33 2.91 -9.39
CA GLU A 182 34.60 2.50 -10.78
C GLU A 182 34.81 0.98 -10.92
N ARG A 183 35.46 0.33 -9.92
CA ARG A 183 35.63 -1.13 -9.93
C ARG A 183 34.30 -1.89 -9.84
N ALA A 184 33.25 -1.29 -9.29
CA ALA A 184 31.92 -1.89 -9.22
C ALA A 184 31.24 -1.95 -10.58
N LEU A 185 31.56 -1.03 -11.49
CA LEU A 185 30.99 -0.99 -12.84
C LEU A 185 31.33 -2.24 -13.65
N TRP A 186 32.52 -2.81 -13.45
CA TRP A 186 32.94 -4.07 -14.09
C TRP A 186 32.06 -5.27 -13.77
N LYS A 187 31.27 -5.19 -12.70
CA LYS A 187 30.31 -6.22 -12.30
C LYS A 187 28.92 -5.98 -12.89
N LEU A 188 28.64 -4.78 -13.39
CA LEU A 188 27.40 -4.47 -14.10
C LEU A 188 27.60 -4.69 -15.58
N TYR A 189 26.62 -5.28 -16.24
CA TYR A 189 26.74 -5.61 -17.66
C TYR A 189 25.38 -5.76 -18.33
N LEU A 190 25.34 -5.54 -19.64
CA LEU A 190 24.25 -5.95 -20.52
C LEU A 190 24.58 -7.31 -21.11
N GLU A 191 23.59 -8.17 -21.29
CA GLU A 191 23.71 -9.50 -21.92
C GLU A 191 24.73 -10.46 -21.22
N ASP A 192 26.04 -10.22 -21.37
CA ASP A 192 27.20 -11.01 -20.92
C ASP A 192 28.26 -10.13 -20.19
N PRO A 193 28.87 -10.61 -19.09
CA PRO A 193 29.82 -9.83 -18.28
C PRO A 193 31.18 -9.56 -18.91
N ARG A 194 31.60 -10.30 -19.95
CA ARG A 194 32.93 -10.12 -20.58
C ARG A 194 32.89 -9.00 -21.63
N TYR A 195 31.86 -9.00 -22.46
CA TYR A 195 31.74 -8.06 -23.57
C TYR A 195 30.81 -6.88 -23.26
N GLY A 196 29.68 -7.13 -22.59
CA GLY A 196 28.70 -6.09 -22.25
C GLY A 196 28.98 -5.37 -20.93
N SER A 197 30.22 -5.41 -20.42
CA SER A 197 30.57 -4.79 -19.13
C SER A 197 30.43 -3.27 -19.19
N LEU A 198 29.80 -2.67 -18.18
CA LEU A 198 29.69 -1.21 -18.05
C LEU A 198 30.96 -0.57 -17.45
N GLY A 199 31.98 -1.38 -17.15
CA GLY A 199 33.27 -0.91 -16.62
C GLY A 199 34.19 -0.26 -17.64
N TYR A 200 33.92 -0.43 -18.94
CA TYR A 200 34.65 0.25 -20.00
C TYR A 200 34.33 1.75 -20.01
N ASP A 201 35.32 2.56 -20.38
CA ASP A 201 35.15 4.01 -20.48
C ASP A 201 34.11 4.37 -21.55
N GLY A 202 33.23 5.34 -21.25
CA GLY A 202 32.09 5.70 -22.11
C GLY A 202 30.87 4.76 -22.05
N HIS A 203 30.95 3.62 -21.36
CA HIS A 203 29.88 2.60 -21.34
C HIS A 203 28.96 2.65 -20.11
N HIS A 204 29.01 3.72 -19.32
CA HIS A 204 28.23 3.87 -18.09
C HIS A 204 27.70 5.30 -17.90
N GLY A 205 27.24 5.90 -19.00
CA GLY A 205 26.70 7.26 -18.99
C GLY A 205 25.64 7.49 -17.92
N TRP A 206 25.55 8.72 -17.42
CA TRP A 206 24.65 9.07 -16.31
C TRP A 206 23.20 8.66 -16.56
N SER A 207 22.69 8.84 -17.78
CA SER A 207 21.31 8.47 -18.16
C SER A 207 21.05 6.95 -18.11
N LEU A 208 22.09 6.14 -18.32
CA LEU A 208 22.04 4.68 -18.32
C LEU A 208 21.88 4.11 -16.90
N LEU A 209 22.60 4.66 -15.93
CA LEU A 209 22.58 4.18 -14.54
C LEU A 209 21.69 5.05 -13.65
N GLN A 210 22.14 6.27 -13.35
CA GLN A 210 21.42 7.20 -12.47
C GLN A 210 20.11 7.68 -13.09
N GLY A 211 20.07 7.89 -14.41
CA GLY A 211 18.86 8.23 -15.14
C GLY A 211 17.81 7.12 -15.06
N ARG A 212 18.17 5.86 -15.35
CA ARG A 212 17.23 4.73 -15.21
C ARG A 212 16.76 4.50 -13.78
N TYR A 213 17.65 4.68 -12.80
CA TYR A 213 17.25 4.68 -11.39
C TYR A 213 16.23 5.79 -11.10
N THR A 214 16.48 7.01 -11.58
CA THR A 214 15.60 8.18 -11.41
C THR A 214 14.24 7.94 -12.06
N LEU A 215 14.21 7.43 -13.29
CA LEU A 215 12.99 7.06 -13.99
C LEU A 215 12.16 6.05 -13.21
N ALA A 216 12.79 5.03 -12.62
CA ALA A 216 12.09 4.05 -11.80
C ALA A 216 11.43 4.71 -10.57
N VAL A 217 12.14 5.59 -9.87
CA VAL A 217 11.58 6.32 -8.71
C VAL A 217 10.41 7.23 -9.12
N LEU A 218 10.56 7.96 -10.23
CA LEU A 218 9.53 8.87 -10.74
C LEU A 218 8.30 8.11 -11.24
N PHE A 219 8.48 7.20 -12.18
CA PHE A 219 7.36 6.59 -12.90
C PHE A 219 6.65 5.51 -12.07
N GLU A 220 7.40 4.69 -11.32
CA GLU A 220 6.81 3.59 -10.57
C GLU A 220 6.31 4.00 -9.19
N TYR A 221 6.87 5.02 -8.56
CA TYR A 221 6.52 5.34 -7.18
C TYR A 221 5.93 6.74 -7.02
N ALA A 222 6.56 7.78 -7.55
CA ALA A 222 6.03 9.14 -7.43
C ALA A 222 4.72 9.32 -8.22
N ALA A 223 4.66 8.83 -9.46
CA ALA A 223 3.46 8.87 -10.28
C ALA A 223 2.33 7.97 -9.72
N THR A 224 2.66 6.76 -9.24
CA THR A 224 1.67 5.87 -8.60
C THR A 224 1.07 6.46 -7.32
N LEU A 225 1.86 7.22 -6.55
CA LEU A 225 1.36 7.95 -5.38
C LEU A 225 0.64 9.27 -5.74
N GLY A 226 0.56 9.63 -7.02
CA GLY A 226 -0.17 10.81 -7.47
C GLY A 226 0.57 12.13 -7.33
N LEU A 227 1.87 12.13 -7.06
CA LEU A 227 2.63 13.38 -6.84
C LEU A 227 2.94 14.12 -8.14
N ILE A 228 3.08 13.37 -9.23
CA ILE A 228 3.46 13.91 -10.53
C ILE A 228 2.51 13.40 -11.60
N ASP A 229 2.05 14.30 -12.46
CA ASP A 229 1.45 13.91 -13.72
C ASP A 229 2.56 13.53 -14.69
N VAL A 230 2.25 12.61 -15.62
CA VAL A 230 3.25 12.03 -16.51
C VAL A 230 2.82 12.14 -17.96
N GLU A 231 3.79 12.40 -18.82
CA GLU A 231 3.70 12.21 -20.26
C GLU A 231 4.61 11.05 -20.64
N TYR A 232 4.07 10.04 -21.31
CA TYR A 232 4.81 8.84 -21.67
C TYR A 232 4.37 8.22 -22.99
N VAL A 233 5.29 7.51 -23.62
CA VAL A 233 5.10 6.68 -24.81
C VAL A 233 5.36 5.21 -24.46
N PRO A 234 5.06 4.24 -25.33
CA PRO A 234 5.58 2.88 -25.15
C PRO A 234 7.09 2.86 -24.91
N ALA A 235 7.55 2.06 -23.95
CA ALA A 235 8.97 1.98 -23.63
C ALA A 235 9.88 1.47 -24.78
N PRO A 236 9.46 0.48 -25.61
CA PRO A 236 10.24 0.06 -26.78
C PRO A 236 10.56 1.22 -27.72
N GLY A 237 11.84 1.45 -27.99
CA GLY A 237 12.32 2.48 -28.92
C GLY A 237 12.27 3.92 -28.40
N ALA A 238 11.76 4.17 -27.19
CA ALA A 238 11.64 5.54 -26.64
C ALA A 238 12.97 6.19 -26.30
N ARG A 239 14.00 5.39 -26.02
CA ARG A 239 15.38 5.82 -25.74
C ARG A 239 16.35 4.90 -26.46
N ASP A 240 17.51 5.42 -26.80
CA ASP A 240 18.56 4.72 -27.55
C ASP A 240 19.97 4.88 -26.94
N ASP A 241 20.09 5.59 -25.81
CA ASP A 241 21.34 5.88 -25.09
C ASP A 241 22.11 4.64 -24.61
N TYR A 242 21.49 3.46 -24.71
CA TYR A 242 22.09 2.17 -24.40
C TYR A 242 22.59 1.40 -25.64
N ARG A 243 22.16 1.75 -26.86
CA ARG A 243 22.43 0.96 -28.07
C ARG A 243 23.92 0.85 -28.39
N HIS A 244 24.68 1.93 -28.17
CA HIS A 244 26.14 1.93 -28.35
C HIS A 244 26.92 1.11 -27.31
N ASN A 245 26.25 0.45 -26.37
CA ASN A 245 26.88 -0.53 -25.49
C ASN A 245 26.79 -1.93 -26.10
N TRP A 246 27.86 -2.71 -25.94
CA TRP A 246 27.85 -4.09 -26.36
C TRP A 246 26.71 -4.86 -25.67
N GLY A 247 25.89 -5.56 -26.46
CA GLY A 247 24.67 -6.24 -25.99
C GLY A 247 23.45 -5.33 -25.86
N GLY A 248 23.58 -4.02 -26.08
CA GLY A 248 22.49 -3.05 -26.08
C GLY A 248 21.78 -2.92 -27.44
N ASP A 249 22.46 -3.20 -28.54
CA ASP A 249 21.93 -3.06 -29.91
C ASP A 249 20.66 -3.89 -30.19
N TYR A 250 20.52 -5.02 -29.49
CA TYR A 250 19.40 -5.96 -29.65
C TYR A 250 18.26 -5.73 -28.65
N LEU A 251 18.40 -4.75 -27.75
CA LEU A 251 17.37 -4.43 -26.76
C LEU A 251 16.37 -3.44 -27.35
N ASP A 252 15.08 -3.83 -27.35
CA ASP A 252 14.00 -2.90 -27.70
C ASP A 252 13.90 -1.73 -26.71
N ARG A 253 14.32 -1.95 -25.47
CA ARG A 253 14.38 -0.98 -24.37
C ARG A 253 15.35 -1.47 -23.30
N LEU A 254 15.92 -0.56 -22.50
CA LEU A 254 16.73 -0.94 -21.35
C LEU A 254 15.89 -1.16 -20.09
N SER A 255 14.80 -0.39 -19.97
CA SER A 255 13.88 -0.52 -18.85
C SER A 255 12.45 -0.24 -19.29
N ARG A 256 11.50 -0.71 -18.47
CA ARG A 256 10.07 -0.38 -18.61
C ARG A 256 9.77 1.10 -18.45
N TYR A 257 10.71 1.88 -17.93
CA TYR A 257 10.51 3.31 -17.66
C TYR A 257 11.05 4.20 -18.79
N ASP A 258 11.67 3.61 -19.81
CA ASP A 258 12.32 4.35 -20.90
C ASP A 258 11.34 5.27 -21.64
N GLY A 259 10.06 4.91 -21.65
CA GLY A 259 8.98 5.67 -22.26
C GLY A 259 8.53 6.92 -21.50
N LEU A 260 9.02 7.18 -20.28
CA LEU A 260 8.68 8.43 -19.58
C LEU A 260 9.39 9.63 -20.24
N ALA A 261 8.60 10.55 -20.76
CA ALA A 261 9.05 11.69 -21.55
C ALA A 261 9.10 13.00 -20.72
N ALA A 262 8.04 13.27 -19.96
CA ALA A 262 7.96 14.48 -19.12
C ALA A 262 7.15 14.25 -17.85
N VAL A 263 7.38 15.11 -16.86
CA VAL A 263 6.70 15.10 -15.56
C VAL A 263 6.22 16.50 -15.20
N ARG A 264 5.13 16.58 -14.44
CA ARG A 264 4.63 17.83 -13.87
C ARG A 264 4.28 17.62 -12.40
N LEU A 265 4.86 18.42 -11.51
CA LEU A 265 4.50 18.41 -10.10
C LEU A 265 3.09 18.99 -9.94
N ASN A 266 2.14 18.16 -9.52
CA ASN A 266 0.75 18.56 -9.34
C ASN A 266 0.49 19.06 -7.89
N PRO A 267 -0.71 19.58 -7.56
CA PRO A 267 -1.00 20.11 -6.23
C PRO A 267 -0.79 19.11 -5.08
N LEU A 268 -1.12 17.83 -5.27
CA LEU A 268 -0.85 16.79 -4.28
C LEU A 268 0.65 16.58 -4.10
N GLY A 269 1.42 16.59 -5.19
CA GLY A 269 2.87 16.58 -5.18
C GLY A 269 3.47 17.73 -4.38
N ALA A 270 3.08 18.97 -4.73
CA ALA A 270 3.54 20.18 -4.06
C ALA A 270 3.26 20.15 -2.55
N TYR A 271 2.09 19.67 -2.15
CA TYR A 271 1.77 19.43 -0.74
C TYR A 271 2.66 18.35 -0.12
N ALA A 272 2.80 17.19 -0.77
CA ALA A 272 3.53 16.03 -0.25
C ALA A 272 5.04 16.29 -0.06
N VAL A 273 5.62 17.18 -0.88
CA VAL A 273 7.02 17.62 -0.75
C VAL A 273 7.20 18.85 0.15
N GLY A 274 6.10 19.44 0.65
CA GLY A 274 6.14 20.54 1.61
C GLY A 274 6.30 21.93 1.00
N LEU A 275 6.00 22.11 -0.29
CA LEU A 275 5.96 23.43 -0.94
C LEU A 275 4.71 24.24 -0.56
N THR A 276 3.62 23.56 -0.16
CA THR A 276 2.40 24.18 0.36
C THR A 276 2.03 23.60 1.72
N SER A 277 1.46 24.43 2.61
CA SER A 277 0.96 24.01 3.92
C SER A 277 -0.35 23.24 3.84
N ASP A 278 -1.20 23.65 2.90
CA ASP A 278 -2.53 23.12 2.69
C ASP A 278 -2.64 22.47 1.31
N TYR A 279 -3.48 21.45 1.24
CA TYR A 279 -3.78 20.77 -0.01
C TYR A 279 -5.04 21.35 -0.63
N THR A 280 -4.88 21.98 -1.80
CA THR A 280 -5.99 22.41 -2.65
C THR A 280 -5.96 21.55 -3.93
N PRO A 281 -6.95 20.67 -4.15
CA PRO A 281 -6.94 19.75 -5.29
C PRO A 281 -6.95 20.50 -6.62
N ALA A 282 -6.31 19.96 -7.65
CA ALA A 282 -6.49 20.47 -9.00
C ALA A 282 -7.97 20.38 -9.42
N PRO A 283 -8.49 21.36 -10.18
CA PRO A 283 -9.83 21.27 -10.73
C PRO A 283 -9.96 19.97 -11.51
N ILE A 284 -10.88 19.12 -11.08
CA ILE A 284 -11.15 17.89 -11.80
C ILE A 284 -11.76 18.30 -13.14
N ALA A 285 -11.23 17.79 -14.25
CA ALA A 285 -11.97 17.79 -15.52
C ALA A 285 -13.23 16.95 -15.28
N ALA A 286 -14.35 17.62 -14.96
CA ALA A 286 -15.64 17.07 -14.52
C ALA A 286 -15.64 15.54 -14.24
N PRO A 287 -15.50 15.09 -12.99
CA PRO A 287 -15.75 13.70 -12.68
C PRO A 287 -17.26 13.46 -12.80
N ALA A 288 -17.64 12.26 -13.25
CA ALA A 288 -19.00 11.76 -13.03
C ALA A 288 -19.32 11.92 -11.54
N VAL A 289 -20.27 12.78 -11.23
CA VAL A 289 -20.72 13.16 -9.88
C VAL A 289 -20.84 11.89 -9.01
N LEU A 290 -20.21 11.87 -7.82
CA LEU A 290 -20.35 10.77 -6.85
C LEU A 290 -21.82 10.59 -6.41
N LYS A 291 -22.52 11.72 -6.28
CA LYS A 291 -23.94 11.78 -5.95
C LYS A 291 -24.78 11.19 -7.08
N GLY A 292 -25.59 10.19 -6.74
CA GLY A 292 -26.49 9.52 -7.69
C GLY A 292 -25.98 8.19 -8.22
N ARG A 293 -24.81 7.71 -7.77
CA ARG A 293 -24.25 6.42 -8.23
C ARG A 293 -24.94 5.21 -7.64
N VAL A 294 -25.52 5.36 -6.46
CA VAL A 294 -26.28 4.29 -5.80
C VAL A 294 -27.67 4.76 -5.39
N THR A 295 -28.64 3.85 -5.48
CA THR A 295 -29.94 4.01 -4.85
C THR A 295 -30.02 3.07 -3.66
N VAL A 296 -30.19 3.63 -2.47
CA VAL A 296 -30.36 2.87 -1.23
C VAL A 296 -31.84 2.70 -0.96
N LEU A 297 -32.31 1.46 -0.93
CA LEU A 297 -33.72 1.12 -0.80
C LEU A 297 -34.07 0.76 0.65
N ALA A 298 -35.35 0.96 1.01
CA ALA A 298 -35.82 0.69 2.37
C ALA A 298 -35.78 -0.81 2.75
N ASN A 299 -35.70 -1.69 1.75
CA ASN A 299 -35.52 -3.14 1.88
C ASN A 299 -34.04 -3.55 2.08
N PHE A 300 -33.15 -2.59 2.32
CA PHE A 300 -31.71 -2.77 2.54
C PHE A 300 -30.87 -3.10 1.31
N ASP A 301 -31.44 -3.02 0.10
CA ASP A 301 -30.67 -3.13 -1.12
C ASP A 301 -29.98 -1.81 -1.47
N VAL A 302 -28.73 -1.91 -1.90
CA VAL A 302 -27.92 -0.85 -2.49
C VAL A 302 -27.76 -1.20 -3.96
N VAL A 303 -28.33 -0.38 -4.84
CA VAL A 303 -28.39 -0.62 -6.29
C VAL A 303 -27.52 0.40 -7.02
N ALA A 304 -26.57 -0.05 -7.83
CA ALA A 304 -25.74 0.80 -8.67
C ALA A 304 -26.06 0.60 -10.16
N LEU A 305 -26.94 1.44 -10.71
CA LEU A 305 -27.46 1.28 -12.08
C LEU A 305 -26.36 1.44 -13.14
N ASP A 306 -25.48 2.44 -12.95
CA ASP A 306 -24.43 2.79 -13.92
C ASP A 306 -23.08 2.11 -13.64
N GLY A 307 -23.09 1.09 -12.76
CA GLY A 307 -21.87 0.45 -12.27
C GLY A 307 -21.12 1.30 -11.23
N LEU A 308 -20.09 0.73 -10.63
CA LEU A 308 -19.27 1.38 -9.60
C LEU A 308 -17.79 1.27 -9.94
N PRO A 309 -16.98 2.27 -9.58
CA PRO A 309 -15.53 2.10 -9.52
C PRO A 309 -15.15 0.88 -8.67
N SER A 310 -14.01 0.28 -8.97
CA SER A 310 -13.52 -0.90 -8.25
C SER A 310 -13.38 -0.65 -6.74
N ALA A 311 -12.97 0.56 -6.34
CA ALA A 311 -12.86 0.95 -4.94
C ALA A 311 -14.20 0.84 -4.19
N ASP A 312 -15.27 1.32 -4.81
CA ASP A 312 -16.62 1.38 -4.25
C ASP A 312 -17.27 0.00 -4.25
N THR A 313 -17.01 -0.79 -5.30
CA THR A 313 -17.40 -2.20 -5.38
C THR A 313 -16.80 -3.00 -4.21
N LEU A 314 -15.48 -2.88 -4.00
CA LEU A 314 -14.79 -3.55 -2.90
C LEU A 314 -15.27 -3.10 -1.52
N LEU A 315 -15.67 -1.83 -1.40
CA LEU A 315 -16.28 -1.33 -0.16
C LEU A 315 -17.59 -2.07 0.12
N LEU A 316 -18.51 -2.07 -0.85
CA LEU A 316 -19.81 -2.73 -0.69
C LEU A 316 -19.66 -4.23 -0.44
N ASP A 317 -18.75 -4.91 -1.16
CA ASP A 317 -18.42 -6.32 -0.94
C ASP A 317 -17.89 -6.61 0.49
N GLY A 318 -17.30 -5.59 1.14
CA GLY A 318 -16.83 -5.69 2.52
C GLY A 318 -17.95 -5.67 3.56
N PHE A 319 -19.09 -5.06 3.25
CA PHE A 319 -20.18 -4.80 4.21
C PHE A 319 -21.52 -5.48 3.87
N ALA A 320 -21.69 -5.91 2.62
CA ALA A 320 -22.97 -6.36 2.09
C ALA A 320 -22.82 -7.65 1.27
N ASP A 321 -23.91 -8.41 1.19
CA ASP A 321 -23.95 -9.61 0.37
C ASP A 321 -24.25 -9.21 -1.08
N ARG A 322 -23.31 -9.45 -1.99
CA ARG A 322 -23.48 -9.19 -3.42
C ARG A 322 -24.48 -10.18 -4.03
N LYS A 323 -25.64 -9.69 -4.48
CA LYS A 323 -26.70 -10.50 -5.13
C LYS A 323 -26.53 -10.57 -6.64
N SER A 324 -26.00 -9.52 -7.23
CA SER A 324 -25.66 -9.43 -8.66
C SER A 324 -24.55 -8.41 -8.85
N ASP A 325 -24.12 -8.20 -10.10
CA ASP A 325 -23.05 -7.24 -10.39
C ASP A 325 -23.35 -5.81 -9.94
N ARG A 326 -24.64 -5.46 -9.77
CA ARG A 326 -25.14 -4.11 -9.46
C ARG A 326 -25.95 -4.02 -8.16
N VAL A 327 -26.13 -5.13 -7.42
CA VAL A 327 -27.01 -5.16 -6.25
C VAL A 327 -26.29 -5.79 -5.07
N TRP A 328 -26.27 -5.06 -3.97
CA TRP A 328 -25.74 -5.48 -2.67
C TRP A 328 -26.84 -5.38 -1.62
N THR A 329 -27.01 -6.41 -0.80
CA THR A 329 -28.01 -6.40 0.28
C THR A 329 -27.31 -6.26 1.63
N LEU A 330 -27.66 -5.25 2.40
CA LEU A 330 -27.19 -5.07 3.77
C LEU A 330 -27.98 -5.98 4.71
N THR A 331 -27.29 -6.82 5.47
CA THR A 331 -27.91 -7.64 6.51
C THR A 331 -27.20 -7.44 7.84
N THR A 332 -27.88 -7.70 8.96
CA THR A 332 -27.21 -7.65 10.28
C THR A 332 -26.01 -8.59 10.33
N ALA A 333 -26.10 -9.77 9.69
CA ALA A 333 -25.00 -10.72 9.63
C ALA A 333 -23.81 -10.20 8.81
N SER A 334 -24.06 -9.60 7.63
CA SER A 334 -22.99 -9.05 6.79
C SER A 334 -22.26 -7.91 7.50
N LEU A 335 -22.99 -7.02 8.18
CA LEU A 335 -22.42 -5.89 8.92
C LEU A 335 -21.63 -6.33 10.17
N LEU A 336 -22.13 -7.31 10.93
CA LEU A 336 -21.40 -7.88 12.07
C LEU A 336 -20.12 -8.60 11.61
N ASN A 337 -20.18 -9.35 10.51
CA ASN A 337 -19.00 -9.97 9.92
C ASN A 337 -17.98 -8.93 9.43
N ALA A 338 -18.45 -7.80 8.91
CA ALA A 338 -17.57 -6.70 8.50
C ALA A 338 -16.83 -6.10 9.71
N LEU A 339 -17.54 -5.86 10.81
CA LEU A 339 -16.96 -5.41 12.07
C LEU A 339 -15.96 -6.40 12.66
N ASP A 340 -16.26 -7.70 12.62
CA ASP A 340 -15.36 -8.77 13.08
C ASP A 340 -14.03 -8.77 12.29
N ARG A 341 -14.09 -8.49 10.98
CA ARG A 341 -12.91 -8.28 10.13
C ARG A 341 -12.21 -6.93 10.33
N GLY A 342 -12.72 -6.09 11.22
CA GLY A 342 -12.16 -4.78 11.56
C GLY A 342 -12.52 -3.66 10.60
N HIS A 343 -13.56 -3.80 9.77
CA HIS A 343 -14.10 -2.69 8.99
C HIS A 343 -14.86 -1.71 9.88
N ALA A 344 -14.84 -0.42 9.54
CA ALA A 344 -15.51 0.63 10.31
C ALA A 344 -16.86 1.01 9.66
N LEU A 345 -17.98 0.87 10.38
CA LEU A 345 -19.30 1.19 9.83
C LEU A 345 -19.48 2.67 9.45
N ASP A 346 -18.71 3.57 10.05
CA ASP A 346 -18.70 4.99 9.67
C ASP A 346 -18.20 5.19 8.23
N GLU A 347 -17.31 4.31 7.74
CA GLU A 347 -16.84 4.32 6.36
C GLU A 347 -17.99 4.03 5.40
N LEU A 348 -18.77 2.98 5.68
CA LEU A 348 -19.95 2.62 4.89
C LEU A 348 -20.99 3.74 4.93
N ARG A 349 -21.28 4.29 6.11
CA ARG A 349 -22.26 5.38 6.25
C ARG A 349 -21.86 6.59 5.43
N GLY A 350 -20.61 7.06 5.58
CA GLY A 350 -20.11 8.21 4.85
C GLY A 350 -20.14 8.00 3.33
N TYR A 351 -19.80 6.80 2.86
CA TYR A 351 -19.93 6.45 1.44
C TYR A 351 -21.39 6.53 0.98
N LEU A 352 -22.32 5.88 1.68
CA LEU A 352 -23.74 5.88 1.29
C LEU A 352 -24.31 7.31 1.28
N GLU A 353 -23.97 8.14 2.25
CA GLU A 353 -24.42 9.54 2.33
C GLU A 353 -23.91 10.40 1.15
N GLN A 354 -22.70 10.13 0.68
CA GLN A 354 -22.09 10.86 -0.45
C GLN A 354 -22.55 10.33 -1.80
N ALA A 355 -22.70 9.02 -1.93
CA ALA A 355 -22.97 8.35 -3.20
C ALA A 355 -24.48 8.24 -3.51
N ALA A 356 -25.34 8.25 -2.50
CA ALA A 356 -26.77 8.01 -2.70
C ALA A 356 -27.47 9.12 -3.50
N THR A 357 -28.37 8.72 -4.39
CA THR A 357 -29.26 9.64 -5.12
C THR A 357 -30.21 10.39 -4.19
N TYR A 358 -30.67 9.70 -3.14
CA TYR A 358 -31.63 10.20 -2.16
C TYR A 358 -31.04 10.05 -0.74
N PRO A 359 -31.51 10.84 0.25
CA PRO A 359 -31.16 10.61 1.65
C PRO A 359 -31.39 9.15 2.06
N LEU A 360 -30.54 8.62 2.93
CA LEU A 360 -30.66 7.22 3.35
C LEU A 360 -32.04 6.97 3.99
N PRO A 361 -32.73 5.87 3.63
CA PRO A 361 -33.95 5.46 4.32
C PRO A 361 -33.71 5.25 5.82
N GLN A 362 -34.67 5.68 6.65
CA GLN A 362 -34.58 5.55 8.11
C GLN A 362 -34.36 4.10 8.57
N THR A 363 -34.89 3.12 7.82
CA THR A 363 -34.68 1.68 8.09
C THR A 363 -33.19 1.31 8.03
N VAL A 364 -32.47 1.80 7.03
CA VAL A 364 -31.03 1.55 6.85
C VAL A 364 -30.22 2.24 7.94
N SER A 365 -30.52 3.51 8.24
CA SER A 365 -29.86 4.22 9.34
C SER A 365 -30.03 3.50 10.68
N THR A 366 -31.24 3.00 10.96
CA THR A 366 -31.54 2.24 12.18
C THR A 366 -30.75 0.91 12.23
N LEU A 367 -30.66 0.18 11.11
CA LEU A 367 -29.87 -1.05 11.01
C LEU A 367 -28.38 -0.81 11.31
N LEU A 368 -27.81 0.28 10.77
CA LEU A 368 -26.42 0.65 11.04
C LEU A 368 -26.23 0.99 12.52
N ASP A 369 -27.12 1.79 13.10
CA ASP A 369 -27.06 2.18 14.51
C ASP A 369 -27.22 0.99 15.46
N ASP A 370 -28.13 0.06 15.17
CA ASP A 370 -28.31 -1.16 15.96
C ASP A 370 -27.09 -2.07 15.89
N THR A 371 -26.47 -2.18 14.72
CA THR A 371 -25.23 -2.94 14.57
C THR A 371 -24.09 -2.30 15.36
N VAL A 372 -23.92 -0.98 15.31
CA VAL A 372 -22.94 -0.24 16.13
C VAL A 372 -23.21 -0.44 17.62
N ARG A 373 -24.47 -0.38 18.07
CA ARG A 373 -24.84 -0.63 19.47
C ARG A 373 -24.47 -2.03 19.94
N ARG A 374 -24.52 -3.04 19.07
CA ARG A 374 -24.12 -4.42 19.37
C ARG A 374 -22.60 -4.59 19.35
N ALA A 375 -21.91 -3.86 18.46
CA ALA A 375 -20.46 -3.85 18.36
C ALA A 375 -19.82 -3.43 19.70
N GLY A 376 -18.82 -4.19 20.16
CA GLY A 376 -18.06 -3.86 21.37
C GLY A 376 -18.77 -4.12 22.71
N ARG A 377 -19.97 -4.73 22.71
CA ARG A 377 -20.62 -5.22 23.95
C ARG A 377 -19.94 -6.44 24.56
N LEU A 378 -19.23 -7.20 23.73
CA LEU A 378 -18.35 -8.29 24.17
C LEU A 378 -16.91 -7.85 23.95
N ARG A 379 -16.06 -8.15 24.93
CA ARG A 379 -14.63 -7.87 24.88
C ARG A 379 -13.89 -9.13 25.31
N ASP A 380 -12.96 -9.57 24.48
CA ASP A 380 -11.96 -10.53 24.91
C ASP A 380 -11.00 -9.81 25.88
N THR A 381 -10.85 -10.37 27.07
CA THR A 381 -9.98 -9.82 28.12
C THR A 381 -8.70 -10.63 28.30
N GLY A 382 -8.46 -11.60 27.40
CA GLY A 382 -7.29 -12.45 27.38
C GLY A 382 -7.52 -13.82 28.00
N GLN A 383 -6.46 -14.62 28.00
CA GLN A 383 -6.49 -15.98 28.54
C GLN A 383 -6.34 -15.96 30.07
N ILE A 384 -7.02 -16.89 30.72
CA ILE A 384 -6.86 -17.17 32.15
C ILE A 384 -6.52 -18.65 32.35
N HIS A 385 -5.73 -18.95 33.36
CA HIS A 385 -5.61 -20.31 33.88
C HIS A 385 -6.72 -20.54 34.92
N LEU A 386 -7.59 -21.51 34.63
CA LEU A 386 -8.62 -21.94 35.55
C LEU A 386 -8.06 -22.98 36.52
N ILE A 387 -8.09 -22.68 37.81
CA ILE A 387 -7.65 -23.58 38.88
C ILE A 387 -8.88 -24.12 39.60
N GLU A 388 -9.04 -25.43 39.61
CA GLU A 388 -10.09 -26.11 40.38
C GLU A 388 -9.61 -26.40 41.81
N CYS A 389 -10.44 -26.06 42.79
CA CYS A 389 -10.26 -26.42 44.20
C CYS A 389 -11.11 -27.64 44.55
N ALA A 390 -10.66 -28.42 45.53
CA ALA A 390 -11.36 -29.61 46.00
C ALA A 390 -12.77 -29.31 46.53
N ASP A 391 -12.97 -28.14 47.14
CA ASP A 391 -14.25 -27.70 47.69
C ASP A 391 -14.32 -26.16 47.77
N GLU A 392 -15.49 -25.67 48.20
CA GLU A 392 -15.76 -24.23 48.34
C GLU A 392 -14.89 -23.57 49.42
N ALA A 393 -14.65 -24.28 50.52
CA ALA A 393 -13.89 -23.76 51.66
C ALA A 393 -12.43 -23.50 51.28
N LEU A 394 -11.82 -24.37 50.48
CA LEU A 394 -10.48 -24.18 49.96
C LEU A 394 -10.39 -22.99 49.00
N ALA A 395 -11.37 -22.82 48.11
CA ALA A 395 -11.42 -21.65 47.24
C ALA A 395 -11.54 -20.35 48.05
N ALA A 396 -12.38 -20.35 49.09
CA ALA A 396 -12.52 -19.22 50.01
C ALA A 396 -11.23 -18.94 50.79
N LEU A 397 -10.53 -19.98 51.28
CA LEU A 397 -9.26 -19.86 51.98
C LEU A 397 -8.20 -19.19 51.10
N ILE A 398 -8.05 -19.65 49.85
CA ILE A 398 -7.05 -19.12 48.90
C ILE A 398 -7.34 -17.66 48.56
N VAL A 399 -8.61 -17.28 48.35
CA VAL A 399 -9.01 -15.90 48.03
C VAL A 399 -8.89 -14.98 49.25
N SER A 400 -8.91 -15.53 50.46
CA SER A 400 -8.74 -14.77 51.71
C SER A 400 -7.27 -14.53 52.08
N ASP A 401 -6.36 -15.35 51.55
CA ASP A 401 -4.92 -15.23 51.82
C ASP A 401 -4.35 -13.93 51.22
N ARG A 402 -3.61 -13.18 52.04
CA ARG A 402 -3.09 -11.85 51.66
C ARG A 402 -2.15 -11.88 50.46
N ARG A 403 -1.42 -12.98 50.25
CA ARG A 403 -0.48 -13.12 49.14
C ARG A 403 -1.23 -13.56 47.89
N LEU A 404 -2.13 -14.53 48.00
CA LEU A 404 -2.84 -15.13 46.86
C LEU A 404 -3.97 -14.26 46.31
N ARG A 405 -4.69 -13.51 47.14
CA ARG A 405 -5.86 -12.70 46.73
C ARG A 405 -5.60 -11.69 45.62
N ALA A 406 -4.37 -11.19 45.52
CA ALA A 406 -3.98 -10.21 44.49
C ALA A 406 -3.63 -10.87 43.15
N MET A 407 -3.52 -12.20 43.13
CA MET A 407 -3.08 -13.00 41.99
C MET A 407 -4.19 -13.86 41.39
N CYS A 408 -5.33 -13.99 42.06
CA CYS A 408 -6.46 -14.76 41.59
C CYS A 408 -7.80 -14.05 41.80
N THR A 409 -8.77 -14.40 40.95
CA THR A 409 -10.16 -13.98 41.08
C THR A 409 -11.03 -15.23 41.22
N ARG A 410 -11.96 -15.24 42.18
CA ARG A 410 -12.87 -16.38 42.36
C ARG A 410 -13.89 -16.43 41.22
N LEU A 411 -14.04 -17.60 40.60
CA LEU A 411 -15.05 -17.90 39.57
C LEU A 411 -15.97 -19.01 40.07
N GLY A 412 -17.16 -18.64 40.53
CA GLY A 412 -18.10 -19.59 41.13
C GLY A 412 -17.62 -20.17 42.46
N GLU A 413 -18.10 -21.36 42.81
CA GLU A 413 -17.88 -21.93 44.14
C GLU A 413 -16.47 -22.50 44.32
N ARG A 414 -15.97 -23.23 43.32
CA ARG A 414 -14.74 -24.05 43.42
C ARG A 414 -13.60 -23.66 42.47
N HIS A 415 -13.74 -22.60 41.67
CA HIS A 415 -12.71 -22.24 40.69
C HIS A 415 -12.08 -20.87 40.95
N LEU A 416 -10.81 -20.76 40.55
CA LEU A 416 -10.04 -19.52 40.60
C LEU A 416 -9.48 -19.23 39.21
N ALA A 417 -9.58 -17.98 38.77
CA ALA A 417 -8.91 -17.46 37.58
C ALA A 417 -7.57 -16.84 37.96
N VAL A 418 -6.49 -17.25 37.28
CA VAL A 418 -5.14 -16.70 37.45
C VAL A 418 -4.62 -16.27 36.07
N SER A 419 -4.11 -15.04 35.95
CA SER A 419 -3.45 -14.61 34.71
C SER A 419 -2.20 -15.47 34.44
N PRO A 420 -1.91 -15.88 33.18
CA PRO A 420 -0.69 -16.60 32.81
C PRO A 420 0.59 -15.99 33.38
N ASP A 421 0.68 -14.66 33.40
CA ASP A 421 1.87 -13.93 33.89
C ASP A 421 2.08 -14.09 35.41
N LEU A 422 0.99 -14.31 36.15
CA LEU A 422 0.98 -14.46 37.60
C LEU A 422 1.05 -15.92 38.05
N LEU A 423 0.81 -16.87 37.14
CA LEU A 423 0.73 -18.30 37.46
C LEU A 423 2.00 -18.84 38.16
N PRO A 424 3.24 -18.50 37.77
CA PRO A 424 4.43 -18.99 38.48
C PRO A 424 4.50 -18.51 39.93
N ARG A 425 4.10 -17.25 40.18
CA ARG A 425 4.04 -16.68 41.54
C ARG A 425 2.91 -17.29 42.35
N PHE A 426 1.75 -17.49 41.75
CA PHE A 426 0.62 -18.16 42.36
C PHE A 426 1.00 -19.59 42.80
N ARG A 427 1.62 -20.40 41.92
CA ARG A 427 2.07 -21.76 42.25
C ARG A 427 2.98 -21.79 43.48
N LYS A 428 3.93 -20.85 43.56
CA LYS A 428 4.85 -20.75 44.72
C LYS A 428 4.12 -20.37 46.00
N ALA A 429 3.16 -19.45 45.93
CA ALA A 429 2.38 -19.01 47.08
C ALA A 429 1.39 -20.09 47.56
N ALA A 430 0.74 -20.81 46.63
CA ALA A 430 -0.15 -21.92 46.94
C ALA A 430 0.60 -23.09 47.59
N LEU A 431 1.79 -23.43 47.06
CA LEU A 431 2.68 -24.41 47.67
C LEU A 431 3.07 -24.01 49.11
N ALA A 432 3.39 -22.73 49.34
CA ALA A 432 3.70 -22.22 50.67
C ALA A 432 2.50 -22.26 51.65
N LEU A 433 1.26 -22.24 51.12
CA LEU A 433 0.03 -22.44 51.90
C LEU A 433 -0.29 -23.93 52.12
N GLY A 434 0.49 -24.85 51.53
CA GLY A 434 0.32 -26.30 51.66
C GLY A 434 -0.48 -26.96 50.53
N TYR A 435 -0.82 -26.23 49.47
CA TYR A 435 -1.63 -26.72 48.36
C TYR A 435 -0.81 -26.71 47.05
N PRO A 436 -0.07 -27.78 46.74
CA PRO A 436 0.64 -27.89 45.47
C PRO A 436 -0.36 -27.96 44.31
N LEU A 437 -0.17 -27.09 43.32
CA LEU A 437 -0.91 -27.16 42.07
C LEU A 437 -0.24 -28.18 41.14
N ALA A 438 -1.00 -29.17 40.68
CA ALA A 438 -0.52 -30.21 39.76
C ALA A 438 -0.09 -29.66 38.39
#